data_AF-A0A7S1CAL4-F1
#
_entry.id   AF-A0A7S1CAL4-F1
#
_cell.length_a   1.000
_cell.length_b   1.000
_cell.length_c   1.000
_cell.angle_alpha   90.00
_cell.angle_beta   90.00
_cell.angle_gamma   90.00
#
_symmetry.space_group_name_H-M   'P 1'
#
loop_
_entity.id
_entity.type
_entity.pdbx_description
1 polymer ?
#
loop_
_entity_poly.entity_id
_entity_poly.type
_entity_poly.pdbx_seq_one_letter_code
_entity_poly.pdbx_strand_id
1 'polypeptide(L)'
;CTDVAARGIDIQELPYVVNMTLPDADQIEDYIHRIGRVGRADRMGLAVSLVSTVKEKVWYHKCKNFRGQGCTNTKTLTSGGCCKWYDERDLLARVRARLGGEAEIRSMEESADGFRLPGGMGEGVTYGEMRKDVTQVSEHVIALAPAVKELATLEVQ
;
A
#
# COMPACT_ATOMS: atom_id res chain seq x y z
N CYS A 1 -2.79 -7.87 5.40
CA CYS A 1 -2.89 -7.87 6.87
C CYS A 1 -3.95 -6.86 7.29
N THR A 2 -4.61 -7.02 8.44
CA THR A 2 -5.39 -5.93 9.04
C THR A 2 -4.42 -4.88 9.61
N ASP A 3 -4.79 -3.60 9.69
CA ASP A 3 -3.88 -2.51 10.09
C ASP A 3 -3.27 -2.68 11.49
N VAL A 4 -3.85 -3.57 12.31
CA VAL A 4 -3.34 -3.96 13.63
C VAL A 4 -2.09 -4.85 13.52
N ALA A 5 -2.05 -5.78 12.56
CA ALA A 5 -0.88 -6.65 12.35
C ALA A 5 0.24 -5.97 11.53
N ALA A 6 -0.04 -4.83 10.90
CA ALA A 6 0.96 -4.04 10.17
C ALA A 6 1.85 -3.19 11.10
N ARG A 7 1.40 -2.90 12.33
CA ARG A 7 2.17 -2.15 13.32
C ARG A 7 3.18 -3.08 14.00
N GLY A 8 4.42 -3.06 13.51
CA GLY A 8 5.55 -3.83 14.08
C GLY A 8 6.23 -4.77 13.10
N ILE A 9 5.62 -5.03 11.94
CA ILE A 9 6.22 -5.79 10.84
C ILE A 9 6.62 -4.78 9.75
N ASP A 10 7.85 -4.26 9.85
CA ASP A 10 8.45 -3.42 8.81
C ASP A 10 9.09 -4.30 7.74
N ILE A 11 8.29 -4.83 6.82
CA ILE A 11 8.81 -5.51 5.64
C ILE A 11 9.02 -4.45 4.57
N GLN A 12 10.27 -4.20 4.24
CA GLN A 12 10.66 -3.28 3.18
C GLN A 12 10.84 -4.04 1.86
N GLU A 13 10.62 -3.34 0.74
CA GLU A 13 10.94 -3.81 -0.62
C GLU A 13 10.12 -5.00 -1.15
N LEU A 14 8.81 -5.00 -0.93
CA LEU A 14 7.95 -6.03 -1.51
C LEU A 14 7.78 -5.82 -3.03
N PRO A 15 7.83 -6.90 -3.84
CA PRO A 15 7.55 -6.80 -5.27
C PRO A 15 6.04 -6.58 -5.55
N TYR A 16 5.18 -7.12 -4.69
CA TYR A 16 3.73 -7.14 -4.88
C TYR A 16 2.99 -6.82 -3.58
N VAL A 17 1.93 -6.03 -3.68
CA VAL A 17 0.94 -5.82 -2.62
C VAL A 17 -0.45 -6.05 -3.19
N VAL A 18 -1.25 -6.87 -2.50
CA VAL A 18 -2.65 -7.11 -2.83
C VAL A 18 -3.53 -6.61 -1.70
N ASN A 19 -4.33 -5.58 -1.98
CA ASN A 19 -5.33 -5.05 -1.07
C ASN A 19 -6.65 -5.79 -1.30
N MET A 20 -7.04 -6.61 -0.33
CA MET A 20 -8.31 -7.34 -0.36
C MET A 20 -9.52 -6.43 -0.10
N THR A 21 -9.32 -5.37 0.68
CA THR A 21 -10.35 -4.38 1.03
C THR A 21 -9.74 -2.99 1.01
N LEU A 22 -10.48 -2.03 0.44
CA LEU A 22 -10.07 -0.63 0.49
C LEU A 22 -10.25 -0.07 1.91
N PRO A 23 -9.34 0.80 2.37
CA PRO A 23 -9.51 1.49 3.64
C PRO A 23 -10.71 2.43 3.61
N ASP A 24 -11.20 2.78 4.80
CA ASP A 24 -12.33 3.67 4.98
C ASP A 24 -12.10 5.04 4.35
N ALA A 25 -13.20 5.73 4.05
CA ALA A 25 -13.20 7.06 3.43
C ALA A 25 -12.36 8.08 4.23
N ASP A 26 -12.30 7.93 5.54
CA ASP A 26 -11.59 8.83 6.44
C ASP A 26 -10.10 8.46 6.59
N GLN A 27 -9.67 7.33 6.01
CA GLN A 27 -8.36 6.70 6.18
C GLN A 27 -7.62 6.46 4.85
N ILE A 28 -7.72 7.40 3.91
CA ILE A 28 -7.04 7.30 2.62
C ILE A 28 -5.52 7.23 2.77
N GLU A 29 -4.95 7.89 3.77
CA GLU A 29 -3.50 7.85 4.04
C GLU A 29 -3.01 6.42 4.35
N ASP A 30 -3.86 5.58 4.95
CA ASP A 30 -3.53 4.16 5.17
C ASP A 30 -3.40 3.40 3.85
N TYR A 31 -4.15 3.78 2.80
CA TYR A 31 -3.97 3.23 1.46
C TYR A 31 -2.58 3.55 0.92
N ILE A 32 -2.18 4.82 1.01
CA ILE A 32 -0.88 5.32 0.53
C ILE A 32 0.26 4.61 1.25
N HIS A 33 0.14 4.43 2.57
CA HIS A 33 1.12 3.69 3.36
C HIS A 33 1.21 2.20 2.98
N ARG A 34 0.09 1.56 2.63
CA ARG A 34 0.07 0.15 2.18
C ARG A 34 0.76 0.00 0.82
N ILE A 35 0.44 0.85 -0.15
CA ILE A 35 1.07 0.78 -1.48
C ILE A 35 2.52 1.27 -1.45
N GLY A 36 2.88 2.17 -0.54
CA GLY A 36 4.24 2.66 -0.37
C GLY A 36 5.24 1.60 0.14
N ARG A 37 4.82 0.35 0.33
CA ARG A 37 5.67 -0.82 0.62
C ARG A 37 6.29 -1.44 -0.64
N VAL A 38 5.75 -1.14 -1.81
CA VAL A 38 6.31 -1.57 -3.10
C VAL A 38 6.99 -0.39 -3.81
N GLY A 39 7.83 -0.68 -4.82
CA GLY A 39 8.30 0.35 -5.75
C GLY A 39 9.35 1.33 -5.22
N ARG A 40 10.24 0.91 -4.31
CA ARG A 40 11.34 1.74 -3.77
C ARG A 40 12.68 1.39 -4.41
N ALA A 41 13.57 2.38 -4.56
CA ALA A 41 14.96 2.26 -5.05
C ALA A 41 15.08 1.59 -6.44
N ASP A 42 14.51 2.24 -7.48
CA ASP A 42 14.55 1.83 -8.89
C ASP A 42 13.99 0.43 -9.23
N ARG A 43 13.29 -0.20 -8.28
CA ARG A 43 12.57 -1.46 -8.52
C ARG A 43 11.12 -1.19 -8.88
N MET A 44 10.62 -1.88 -9.90
CA MET A 44 9.21 -1.92 -10.23
C MET A 44 8.41 -2.62 -9.11
N GLY A 45 7.33 -1.99 -8.67
CA GLY A 45 6.41 -2.55 -7.68
C GLY A 45 4.97 -2.52 -8.20
N LEU A 46 4.18 -3.55 -7.86
CA LEU A 46 2.77 -3.62 -8.27
C LEU A 46 1.86 -3.67 -7.04
N ALA A 47 0.90 -2.75 -7.01
CA ALA A 47 -0.20 -2.77 -6.06
C ALA A 47 -1.50 -3.13 -6.79
N VAL A 48 -2.15 -4.21 -6.36
CA VAL A 48 -3.45 -4.65 -6.88
C VAL A 48 -4.48 -4.44 -5.78
N SER A 49 -5.58 -3.77 -6.09
CA SER A 49 -6.69 -3.59 -5.15
C SER A 49 -7.95 -4.23 -5.70
N LEU A 50 -8.58 -5.09 -4.91
CA LEU A 50 -9.89 -5.65 -5.24
C LEU A 50 -10.96 -4.64 -4.86
N VAL A 51 -11.86 -4.36 -5.80
CA VAL A 51 -12.91 -3.35 -5.66
C VAL A 51 -14.22 -3.97 -6.13
N SER A 52 -15.21 -3.97 -5.25
CA SER A 52 -16.57 -4.40 -5.52
C SER A 52 -17.27 -3.38 -6.41
N THR A 53 -17.99 -3.88 -7.40
CA THR A 53 -18.76 -3.08 -8.35
C THR A 53 -20.11 -2.65 -7.77
N VAL A 54 -20.53 -3.25 -6.66
CA VAL A 54 -21.83 -3.07 -6.03
C VAL A 54 -21.66 -2.48 -4.63
N LYS A 55 -22.61 -1.65 -4.20
CA LYS A 55 -22.64 -1.12 -2.83
C LYS A 55 -22.92 -2.24 -1.85
N GLU A 56 -22.11 -2.34 -0.81
CA GLU A 56 -22.23 -3.38 0.21
C GLU A 56 -22.70 -2.79 1.53
N LYS A 57 -23.58 -3.51 2.21
CA LYS A 57 -24.07 -3.12 3.53
C LYS A 57 -23.23 -3.82 4.59
N VAL A 58 -22.34 -3.07 5.22
CA VAL A 58 -21.43 -3.57 6.25
C VAL A 58 -21.90 -3.21 7.64
N TRP A 59 -21.52 -4.04 8.61
CA TRP A 59 -21.81 -3.80 10.03
C TRP A 59 -20.75 -2.87 10.63
N TYR A 60 -21.16 -1.75 11.22
CA TYR A 60 -20.27 -0.69 11.73
C TYR A 60 -20.60 -0.32 13.18
N HIS A 61 -21.10 -1.27 13.98
CA HIS A 61 -21.66 -1.08 15.32
C HIS A 61 -21.17 0.19 16.08
N LYS A 62 -22.05 1.20 16.20
CA LYS A 62 -21.78 2.46 16.93
C LYS A 62 -22.76 2.71 18.09
N CYS A 63 -23.63 1.74 18.35
CA CYS A 63 -24.70 1.87 19.32
C CYS A 63 -24.10 1.84 20.75
N LYS A 64 -24.50 2.77 21.63
CA LYS A 64 -23.95 2.86 23.00
C LYS A 64 -24.29 1.67 23.89
N ASN A 65 -25.36 0.94 23.55
CA ASN A 65 -25.83 -0.21 24.31
C ASN A 65 -25.07 -1.48 23.90
N PHE A 66 -24.53 -2.18 24.90
CA PHE A 66 -23.93 -3.52 24.83
C PHE A 66 -22.55 -3.71 24.17
N ARG A 67 -21.73 -2.66 23.89
CA ARG A 67 -20.36 -2.80 23.34
C ARG A 67 -20.23 -3.84 22.18
N GLY A 68 -21.27 -3.96 21.35
CA GLY A 68 -21.31 -4.91 20.22
C GLY A 68 -21.96 -6.27 20.52
N GLN A 69 -22.17 -6.66 21.78
CA GLN A 69 -22.84 -7.92 22.11
C GLN A 69 -24.37 -7.82 21.91
N GLY A 70 -24.93 -8.66 21.05
CA GLY A 70 -26.37 -8.80 20.87
C GLY A 70 -27.07 -7.65 20.12
N CYS A 71 -26.32 -6.77 19.45
CA CYS A 71 -26.93 -5.71 18.65
C CYS A 71 -27.47 -6.28 17.32
N THR A 72 -28.78 -6.19 17.13
CA THR A 72 -29.49 -6.65 15.92
C THR A 72 -30.02 -5.50 15.06
N ASN A 73 -29.63 -4.25 15.36
CA ASN A 73 -30.12 -3.08 14.65
C ASN A 73 -29.46 -2.94 13.27
N THR A 74 -30.07 -3.58 12.28
CA THR A 74 -29.63 -3.59 10.88
C THR A 74 -29.95 -2.31 10.11
N LYS A 75 -30.53 -1.28 10.74
CA LYS A 75 -30.75 0.00 10.07
C LYS A 75 -29.42 0.67 9.74
N THR A 76 -29.41 1.57 8.76
CA THR A 76 -28.23 2.36 8.42
C THR A 76 -27.93 3.38 9.52
N LEU A 77 -26.67 3.82 9.63
CA LEU A 77 -26.25 4.88 10.56
C LEU A 77 -27.05 6.17 10.37
N THR A 78 -27.39 6.52 9.13
CA THR A 78 -28.26 7.66 8.79
C THR A 78 -29.65 7.57 9.42
N SER A 79 -30.12 6.36 9.70
CA SER A 79 -31.41 6.08 10.33
C SER A 79 -31.27 5.64 11.80
N GLY A 80 -30.13 5.94 12.44
CA GLY A 80 -29.87 5.58 13.83
C GLY A 80 -29.61 4.09 14.07
N GLY A 81 -29.22 3.35 13.03
CA GLY A 81 -28.85 1.94 13.11
C GLY A 81 -27.35 1.68 13.18
N CYS A 82 -26.98 0.41 13.08
CA CYS A 82 -25.62 -0.07 13.29
C CYS A 82 -24.96 -0.63 11.99
N CYS A 83 -25.53 -0.32 10.81
CA CYS A 83 -24.94 -0.63 9.49
C CYS A 83 -24.47 0.62 8.72
N LYS A 84 -23.46 0.49 7.87
CA LYS A 84 -22.99 1.51 6.93
C LYS A 84 -23.08 0.96 5.50
N TRP A 85 -23.40 1.80 4.53
CA TRP A 85 -23.21 1.46 3.12
C TRP A 85 -21.78 1.79 2.73
N TYR A 86 -21.11 0.82 2.12
CA TYR A 86 -19.77 0.93 1.59
C TYR A 86 -19.87 0.99 0.07
N ASP A 87 -19.40 2.09 -0.50
CA ASP A 87 -19.30 2.27 -1.95
C ASP A 87 -17.81 2.30 -2.31
N GLU A 88 -17.30 1.13 -2.71
CA GLU A 88 -15.87 0.99 -3.03
C GLU A 88 -15.48 1.73 -4.31
N ARG A 89 -16.43 2.03 -5.22
CA ARG A 89 -16.16 2.86 -6.40
C ARG A 89 -15.92 4.32 -6.01
N ASP A 90 -16.72 4.86 -5.10
CA ASP A 90 -16.53 6.22 -4.59
C ASP A 90 -15.21 6.33 -3.81
N LEU A 91 -14.91 5.33 -2.98
CA LEU A 91 -13.62 5.24 -2.28
C LEU A 91 -12.44 5.23 -3.25
N LEU A 92 -12.52 4.42 -4.31
CA LEU A 92 -11.50 4.37 -5.36
C LEU A 92 -11.36 5.72 -6.08
N ALA A 93 -12.46 6.40 -6.38
CA ALA A 93 -12.43 7.73 -6.99
C ALA A 93 -11.72 8.75 -6.09
N ARG A 94 -11.94 8.69 -4.78
CA ARG A 94 -11.26 9.57 -3.81
C ARG A 94 -9.77 9.24 -3.68
N VAL A 95 -9.40 7.96 -3.71
CA VAL A 95 -7.99 7.52 -3.78
C VAL A 95 -7.32 8.06 -5.04
N ARG A 96 -7.97 7.91 -6.21
CA ARG A 96 -7.48 8.44 -7.50
C ARG A 96 -7.28 9.96 -7.45
N ALA A 97 -8.24 10.70 -6.88
CA ALA A 97 -8.13 12.14 -6.71
C ALA A 97 -6.95 12.53 -5.80
N ARG A 98 -6.72 11.78 -4.71
CA ARG A 98 -5.62 12.03 -3.78
C ARG A 98 -4.25 11.76 -4.38
N LEU A 99 -4.14 10.76 -5.26
CA LEU A 99 -2.91 10.38 -5.96
C LEU A 99 -2.57 11.29 -7.16
N GLY A 100 -3.30 12.39 -7.36
CA GLY A 100 -2.96 13.42 -8.34
C GLY A 100 -3.62 13.26 -9.71
N GLY A 101 -4.72 12.50 -9.81
CA GLY A 101 -5.48 12.35 -11.05
C GLY A 101 -4.75 11.47 -12.07
N GLU A 102 -5.38 10.34 -12.43
CA GLU A 102 -4.87 9.38 -13.44
C GLU A 102 -3.50 8.73 -13.17
N ALA A 103 -2.97 8.79 -11.95
CA ALA A 103 -1.80 8.00 -11.58
C ALA A 103 -2.12 6.49 -11.68
N GLU A 104 -1.88 5.90 -12.85
CA GLU A 104 -1.73 4.48 -13.23
C GLU A 104 -2.68 3.41 -12.63
N ILE A 105 -3.76 3.77 -11.93
CA ILE A 105 -4.76 2.79 -11.45
C ILE A 105 -5.63 2.36 -12.64
N ARG A 106 -5.07 1.44 -13.43
CA ARG A 106 -5.73 0.76 -14.54
C ARG A 106 -6.86 -0.11 -14.02
N SER A 107 -8.08 0.18 -14.45
CA SER A 107 -9.22 -0.69 -14.19
C SER A 107 -9.07 -1.95 -15.06
N MET A 108 -9.26 -3.16 -14.52
CA MET A 108 -9.24 -4.37 -15.35
C MET A 108 -10.33 -4.35 -16.45
N GLU A 109 -11.44 -3.65 -16.19
CA GLU A 109 -12.54 -3.45 -17.13
C GLU A 109 -12.14 -2.64 -18.39
N GLU A 110 -11.05 -1.86 -18.31
CA GLU A 110 -10.56 -1.02 -19.41
C GLU A 110 -9.52 -1.73 -20.29
N SER A 111 -9.01 -2.89 -19.88
CA SER A 111 -8.01 -3.66 -20.64
C SER A 111 -8.68 -4.70 -21.52
N ALA A 112 -8.79 -4.41 -22.82
CA ALA A 112 -9.37 -5.33 -23.82
C ALA A 112 -8.65 -6.69 -23.92
N ASP A 113 -7.36 -6.74 -23.55
CA ASP A 113 -6.50 -7.92 -23.67
C ASP A 113 -6.37 -8.73 -22.37
N GLY A 114 -7.18 -8.43 -21.35
CA GLY A 114 -7.05 -8.99 -20.01
C GLY A 114 -5.89 -8.37 -19.22
N PHE A 115 -5.73 -8.78 -17.95
CA PHE A 115 -4.65 -8.30 -17.10
C PHE A 115 -3.39 -9.13 -17.31
N ARG A 116 -2.34 -8.51 -17.87
CA ARG A 116 -0.99 -9.09 -17.92
C ARG A 116 -0.09 -8.41 -16.90
N LEU A 117 0.59 -9.21 -16.08
CA LEU A 117 1.64 -8.71 -15.21
C LEU A 117 2.75 -8.11 -16.07
N PRO A 118 3.25 -6.89 -15.74
CA PRO A 118 4.42 -6.33 -16.39
C PRO A 118 5.61 -7.29 -16.31
N GLY A 119 6.29 -7.54 -17.43
CA GLY A 119 7.48 -8.39 -17.46
C GLY A 119 8.60 -7.85 -16.56
N GLY A 120 9.39 -8.73 -15.94
CA GLY A 120 10.49 -8.35 -15.04
C GLY A 120 10.08 -8.08 -13.59
N MET A 121 8.79 -8.16 -13.24
CA MET A 121 8.37 -8.12 -11.84
C MET A 121 8.68 -9.46 -11.15
N GLY A 122 9.57 -9.47 -10.16
CA GLY A 122 9.88 -10.64 -9.34
C GLY A 122 10.92 -11.62 -9.90
N GLU A 123 11.53 -11.36 -11.06
CA GLU A 123 12.69 -12.14 -11.50
C GLU A 123 13.88 -11.86 -10.55
N GLY A 124 14.27 -12.88 -9.78
CA GLY A 124 15.44 -12.83 -8.88
C GLY A 124 15.18 -12.30 -7.47
N VAL A 125 13.92 -12.22 -7.01
CA VAL A 125 13.61 -11.87 -5.61
C VAL A 125 12.91 -13.05 -4.92
N THR A 126 13.72 -13.92 -4.33
CA THR A 126 13.30 -14.99 -3.42
C THR A 126 13.16 -14.41 -2.01
N TYR A 127 12.01 -14.60 -1.38
CA TYR A 127 11.78 -14.11 -0.02
C TYR A 127 12.79 -14.73 0.95
N GLY A 128 13.64 -13.89 1.57
CA GLY A 128 14.71 -14.31 2.48
C GLY A 128 16.10 -14.41 1.85
N GLU A 129 16.24 -14.24 0.53
CA GLU A 129 17.55 -14.15 -0.11
C GLU A 129 17.94 -12.68 -0.30
N MET A 130 19.07 -12.28 0.30
CA MET A 130 19.71 -11.01 -0.02
C MET A 130 20.27 -11.10 -1.44
N ARG A 131 20.04 -10.06 -2.26
CA ARG A 131 20.77 -9.88 -3.51
C ARG A 131 22.26 -9.90 -3.19
N LYS A 132 22.97 -10.91 -3.69
CA LYS A 132 24.44 -10.99 -3.57
C LYS A 132 25.15 -9.93 -4.43
N ASP A 133 24.44 -9.32 -5.37
CA ASP A 133 24.94 -8.24 -6.21
C ASP A 133 24.31 -6.89 -5.81
N VAL A 134 24.92 -6.24 -4.82
CA VAL A 134 24.93 -4.78 -4.74
C VAL A 134 26.29 -4.33 -5.26
N THR A 135 26.49 -4.45 -6.58
CA THR A 135 27.68 -3.96 -7.30
C THR A 135 27.46 -2.55 -7.86
N GLN A 136 26.45 -1.81 -7.38
CA GLN A 136 26.39 -0.36 -7.56
C GLN A 136 26.91 0.33 -6.31
N VAL A 137 28.24 0.48 -6.25
CA VAL A 137 28.84 1.53 -5.45
C VAL A 137 28.34 2.84 -6.04
N SER A 138 27.56 3.61 -5.27
CA SER A 138 27.01 4.88 -5.75
C SER A 138 28.15 5.79 -6.21
N GLU A 139 27.97 6.50 -7.34
CA GLU A 139 28.97 7.45 -7.85
C GLU A 139 29.40 8.45 -6.76
N HIS A 140 28.51 8.76 -5.82
CA HIS A 140 28.78 9.58 -4.65
C HIS A 140 29.84 8.98 -3.70
N VAL A 141 29.87 7.67 -3.48
CA VAL A 141 30.89 7.00 -2.64
C VAL A 141 32.26 7.08 -3.32
N ILE A 142 32.32 6.97 -4.65
CA ILE A 142 33.56 7.15 -5.42
C ILE A 142 34.01 8.61 -5.38
N ALA A 143 33.09 9.57 -5.49
CA ALA A 143 33.37 11.00 -5.40
C ALA A 143 33.86 11.45 -4.01
N LEU A 144 33.40 10.78 -2.95
CA LEU A 144 33.77 11.07 -1.56
C LEU A 144 35.05 10.36 -1.09
N ALA A 145 35.52 9.34 -1.81
CA ALA A 145 36.72 8.57 -1.47
C ALA A 145 37.99 9.43 -1.22
N PRO A 146 38.31 10.47 -2.01
CA PRO A 146 39.48 11.30 -1.75
C PRO A 146 39.32 12.15 -0.48
N ALA A 147 38.12 12.69 -0.23
CA ALA A 147 37.84 13.50 0.96
C ALA A 147 37.93 12.68 2.26
N VAL A 148 37.46 11.43 2.23
CA VAL A 148 37.57 10.51 3.38
C VAL A 148 39.03 10.16 3.66
N LYS A 149 39.85 10.00 2.62
CA LYS A 149 41.28 9.70 2.76
C LYS A 149 42.05 10.89 3.36
N GLU A 150 41.69 12.10 2.98
CA GLU A 150 42.27 13.34 3.50
C GLU A 150 41.91 13.54 4.98
N LEU A 151 40.64 13.29 5.36
CA LEU A 151 40.21 13.30 6.76
C LEU A 151 40.96 12.26 7.60
N ALA A 152 41.12 11.03 7.08
CA ALA A 152 41.86 9.98 7.79
C ALA A 152 43.35 10.35 8.01
N THR A 153 43.96 11.11 7.10
CA THR A 153 45.33 11.62 7.32
C THR A 153 45.41 12.73 8.36
N LEU A 154 44.35 13.53 8.51
CA LEU A 154 44.26 14.58 9.52
C LEU A 154 44.01 14.03 10.93
N GLU A 155 43.37 12.87 11.06
CA GLU A 155 43.15 12.21 12.36
C GLU A 155 44.44 11.61 12.98
N VAL A 156 45.52 11.50 12.20
CA VAL A 156 46.80 10.89 12.63
C VAL A 156 47.85 11.95 13.02
N GLN A 157 47.55 13.25 12.86
CA GLN A 157 48.36 14.37 13.36
C GLN A 157 47.90 14.84 14.75
#